data_AF-A0A374P2J3-F1
#
_entry.id   AF-A0A374P2J3-F1
#
_cell.length_a   1.000
_cell.length_b   1.000
_cell.length_c   1.000
_cell.angle_alpha   90.00
_cell.angle_beta   90.00
_cell.angle_gamma   90.00
#
_symmetry.space_group_name_H-M   'P 1'
#
loop_
_entity.id
_entity.type
_entity.pdbx_description
1 polymer ?
#
loop_
_entity_poly.entity_id
_entity_poly.type
_entity_poly.pdbx_seq_one_letter_code
_entity_poly.pdbx_strand_id
1 'polypeptide(L)'
;MKKRKIALTAVVLVTAAILLSETQTGIAYAVEGWESAGGEWRYLDDQDQPVTDVWKQSKEAWFYLDSAGQMVKDRFIDRGSGLYYVDADGRRVQGSWVWSDGKRQEGYEEGWYYFGGNGKAYRRAGGFKREIGGKTYVFDESGKMLTGWLNEEGRPLTEDENPLTEGVYYAGEDGALWSSTWLDYGSMELGAADELESSVTGRDYTEYKELWLYFDNNFKRIKSSGDRVKQKVINGATYGFDEYGIMLPWWSRVASVSDADRSNPTSSESAKYFAGYDGGRLLRNTWFWMCPSENLDEQDYSNGEYSWWYTDQDGEVYRNRIRKVNGRNYAFDGLGRMRTGFVLFDGKDTFVAQYDTDDWTSEDFKNGDLYGLEKADLYLFAPDELNDGSMQTGGDIKVELSDGVFTFGFGSSGIAYGNRNKIRKWKNAYYINGLKLEADKEYGYGVVWEDEDIYRVVDTRGNVVSGQKKVVRDRDGGWLIILNGRFAARTDDSSKPKWHNGEEGEGFYHYDGSNKDDKYSGGLIAGYDSEPVLDQLPAEERLNFE
;
A
#
# COMPACT_ATOMS: atom_id res chain seq x y z
N MET A 1 -10.71 -34.23 -20.97
CA MET A 1 -11.91 -33.95 -20.14
C MET A 1 -13.03 -33.43 -21.03
N LYS A 2 -14.28 -33.80 -20.75
CA LYS A 2 -15.46 -33.59 -21.63
C LYS A 2 -15.73 -32.10 -21.85
N LYS A 3 -15.67 -31.64 -23.11
CA LYS A 3 -16.23 -30.36 -23.56
C LYS A 3 -17.73 -30.34 -23.24
N ARG A 4 -18.12 -29.62 -22.18
CA ARG A 4 -19.54 -29.35 -21.89
C ARG A 4 -19.97 -28.20 -22.81
N LYS A 5 -20.73 -28.53 -23.85
CA LYS A 5 -21.51 -27.52 -24.59
C LYS A 5 -22.54 -26.95 -23.61
N ILE A 6 -22.36 -25.71 -23.21
CA ILE A 6 -23.36 -24.97 -22.41
C ILE A 6 -24.47 -24.59 -23.38
N ALA A 7 -25.69 -25.04 -23.08
CA ALA A 7 -26.88 -24.62 -23.80
C ALA A 7 -27.17 -23.16 -23.42
N LEU A 8 -27.12 -22.25 -24.41
CA LEU A 8 -27.64 -20.89 -24.27
C LEU A 8 -29.12 -21.00 -23.87
N THR A 9 -29.43 -20.59 -22.65
CA THR A 9 -30.81 -20.48 -22.19
C THR A 9 -31.22 -19.03 -22.45
N ALA A 10 -32.13 -18.82 -23.40
CA ALA A 10 -32.61 -17.49 -23.76
C ALA A 10 -33.22 -16.79 -22.53
N VAL A 11 -32.55 -15.75 -22.03
CA VAL A 11 -33.12 -14.86 -21.02
C VAL A 11 -34.05 -13.89 -21.74
N VAL A 12 -35.34 -14.03 -21.45
CA VAL A 12 -36.38 -13.11 -21.89
C VAL A 12 -36.16 -11.76 -21.21
N LEU A 13 -35.83 -10.74 -22.00
CA LEU A 13 -35.84 -9.36 -21.54
C LEU A 13 -37.25 -8.99 -21.04
N VAL A 14 -37.34 -8.60 -19.77
CA VAL A 14 -38.55 -8.01 -19.21
C VAL A 14 -38.78 -6.68 -19.93
N THR A 15 -39.71 -6.69 -20.87
CA THR A 15 -40.18 -5.49 -21.53
C THR A 15 -41.08 -4.71 -20.57
N ALA A 16 -40.90 -3.40 -20.50
CA ALA A 16 -42.00 -2.53 -20.11
C ALA A 16 -43.04 -2.60 -21.23
N ALA A 17 -43.98 -3.54 -21.10
CA ALA A 17 -45.15 -3.59 -21.94
C ALA A 17 -45.98 -2.33 -21.66
N ILE A 18 -45.90 -1.33 -22.53
CA ILE A 18 -46.97 -0.35 -22.63
C ILE A 18 -48.16 -1.15 -23.17
N LEU A 19 -49.07 -1.50 -22.26
CA LEU A 19 -50.41 -1.99 -22.56
C LEU A 19 -51.09 -0.96 -23.47
N LEU A 20 -51.04 -1.20 -24.78
CA LEU A 20 -52.03 -0.66 -25.68
C LEU A 20 -53.33 -1.37 -25.34
N SER A 21 -54.23 -0.60 -24.75
CA SER A 21 -55.62 -0.94 -24.44
C SER A 21 -56.23 -1.82 -25.53
N GLU A 22 -56.89 -2.89 -25.10
CA GLU A 22 -57.79 -3.69 -25.91
C GLU A 22 -58.83 -2.79 -26.58
N THR A 23 -58.60 -2.43 -27.85
CA THR A 23 -59.67 -2.04 -28.75
C THR A 23 -59.92 -3.21 -29.68
N GLN A 24 -61.14 -3.72 -29.61
CA GLN A 24 -61.72 -4.76 -30.45
C GLN A 24 -61.23 -4.70 -31.90
N THR A 25 -60.96 -5.89 -32.43
CA THR A 25 -60.61 -6.23 -33.80
C THR A 25 -61.57 -5.65 -34.83
N GLY A 26 -61.18 -4.52 -35.41
CA GLY A 26 -61.55 -4.13 -36.76
C GLY A 26 -60.28 -4.05 -37.59
N ILE A 27 -60.00 -5.08 -38.41
CA ILE A 27 -58.93 -5.03 -39.43
C ILE A 27 -59.32 -3.94 -40.43
N ALA A 28 -58.81 -2.74 -40.22
CA ALA A 28 -59.21 -1.57 -40.96
C ALA A 28 -58.39 -1.43 -42.24
N TYR A 29 -58.72 -2.25 -43.23
CA TYR A 29 -58.17 -2.13 -44.58
C TYR A 29 -59.10 -1.38 -45.55
N ALA A 30 -60.19 -0.76 -45.06
CA ALA A 30 -61.12 0.02 -45.88
C ALA A 30 -60.58 1.42 -46.20
N VAL A 31 -59.42 1.48 -46.86
CA VAL A 31 -58.83 2.67 -47.47
C VAL A 31 -58.76 2.42 -48.97
N GLU A 32 -59.04 3.45 -49.78
CA GLU A 32 -59.00 3.39 -51.24
C GLU A 32 -57.69 2.74 -51.74
N GLY A 33 -57.81 1.74 -52.62
CA GLY A 33 -56.69 0.98 -53.18
C GLY A 33 -56.36 -0.36 -52.51
N TRP A 34 -56.80 -0.66 -51.28
CA TRP A 34 -56.53 -1.97 -50.65
C TRP A 34 -57.59 -3.02 -51.00
N GLU A 35 -57.18 -4.17 -51.52
CA GLU A 35 -58.05 -5.31 -51.86
C GLU A 35 -57.58 -6.59 -51.16
N SER A 36 -58.53 -7.42 -50.71
CA SER A 36 -58.24 -8.78 -50.26
C SER A 36 -58.91 -9.82 -51.14
N ALA A 37 -58.11 -10.72 -51.69
CA ALA A 37 -58.56 -11.88 -52.44
C ALA A 37 -57.91 -13.15 -51.88
N GLY A 38 -58.73 -14.09 -51.40
CA GLY A 38 -58.24 -15.38 -50.89
C GLY A 38 -57.41 -15.31 -49.60
N GLY A 39 -57.53 -14.24 -48.81
CA GLY A 39 -56.77 -14.03 -47.56
C GLY A 39 -55.44 -13.29 -47.75
N GLU A 40 -55.02 -13.06 -48.99
CA GLU A 40 -53.88 -12.22 -49.34
C GLU A 40 -54.34 -10.78 -49.58
N TRP A 41 -53.55 -9.81 -49.12
CA TRP A 41 -53.81 -8.39 -49.30
C TRP A 41 -52.94 -7.82 -50.42
N ARG A 42 -53.53 -6.96 -51.26
CA ARG A 42 -52.86 -6.25 -52.35
C ARG A 42 -53.24 -4.77 -52.32
N TYR A 43 -52.45 -3.96 -53.00
CA TYR A 43 -52.80 -2.57 -53.26
C TYR A 43 -52.91 -2.35 -54.77
N LEU A 44 -54.05 -1.87 -55.24
CA LEU A 44 -54.30 -1.55 -56.65
C LEU A 44 -53.99 -0.09 -56.95
N ASP A 45 -53.40 0.18 -58.10
CA ASP A 45 -53.27 1.53 -58.64
C ASP A 45 -54.57 2.01 -59.32
N ASP A 46 -54.53 3.21 -59.91
CA ASP A 46 -55.67 3.84 -60.58
C ASP A 46 -56.15 3.06 -61.85
N GLN A 47 -55.43 2.01 -62.25
CA GLN A 47 -55.77 1.11 -63.37
C GLN A 47 -56.19 -0.30 -62.88
N ASP A 48 -56.54 -0.42 -61.60
CA ASP A 48 -56.88 -1.69 -60.95
C ASP A 48 -55.76 -2.75 -61.05
N GLN A 49 -54.49 -2.34 -61.18
CA GLN A 49 -53.34 -3.25 -61.23
C GLN A 49 -52.61 -3.30 -59.87
N PRO A 50 -52.20 -4.50 -59.40
CA PRO A 50 -51.49 -4.62 -58.13
C PRO A 50 -50.11 -3.98 -58.24
N VAL A 51 -49.83 -3.03 -57.34
CA VAL A 51 -48.49 -2.44 -57.23
C VAL A 51 -47.52 -3.43 -56.61
N THR A 52 -46.28 -3.42 -57.07
CA THR A 52 -45.24 -4.36 -56.64
C THR A 52 -44.03 -3.64 -56.07
N ASP A 53 -43.29 -4.34 -55.22
CA ASP A 53 -42.04 -3.89 -54.60
C ASP A 53 -42.10 -2.52 -53.90
N VAL A 54 -43.25 -2.14 -53.33
CA VAL A 54 -43.51 -0.80 -52.82
C VAL A 54 -44.11 -0.79 -51.41
N TRP A 55 -43.77 0.25 -50.64
CA TRP A 55 -44.42 0.56 -49.38
C TRP A 55 -45.71 1.34 -49.61
N LYS A 56 -46.81 0.90 -49.00
CA LYS A 56 -48.09 1.60 -48.99
C LYS A 56 -48.56 1.83 -47.56
N GLN A 57 -49.03 3.05 -47.31
CA GLN A 57 -49.54 3.43 -46.00
C GLN A 57 -51.04 3.14 -45.95
N SER A 58 -51.49 2.52 -44.85
CA SER A 58 -52.90 2.46 -44.50
C SER A 58 -53.06 3.00 -43.08
N LYS A 59 -53.81 4.10 -42.96
CA LYS A 59 -53.87 4.91 -41.74
C LYS A 59 -52.46 5.30 -41.26
N GLU A 60 -52.06 4.89 -40.07
CA GLU A 60 -50.75 5.20 -39.47
C GLU A 60 -49.69 4.12 -39.73
N ALA A 61 -50.08 2.96 -40.28
CA ALA A 61 -49.20 1.83 -40.50
C ALA A 61 -48.72 1.75 -41.96
N TRP A 62 -47.47 1.29 -42.13
CA TRP A 62 -46.87 1.03 -43.43
C TRP A 62 -46.84 -0.46 -43.70
N PHE A 63 -47.17 -0.85 -44.93
CA PHE A 63 -47.24 -2.23 -45.39
C PHE A 63 -46.42 -2.37 -46.67
N TYR A 64 -45.84 -3.55 -46.87
CA TYR A 64 -44.95 -3.78 -48.01
C TYR A 64 -45.56 -4.79 -48.96
N LEU A 65 -45.63 -4.44 -50.25
CA LEU A 65 -46.08 -5.31 -51.33
C LEU A 65 -44.85 -5.91 -52.00
N ASP A 66 -44.77 -7.24 -52.08
CA ASP A 66 -43.67 -7.94 -52.72
C ASP A 66 -43.71 -7.87 -54.26
N SER A 67 -42.83 -8.62 -54.93
CA SER A 67 -42.76 -8.68 -56.39
C SER A 67 -43.98 -9.34 -57.05
N ALA A 68 -44.80 -10.06 -56.28
CA ALA A 68 -46.09 -10.60 -56.72
C ALA A 68 -47.26 -9.68 -56.35
N GLY A 69 -46.98 -8.50 -55.78
CA GLY A 69 -47.97 -7.51 -55.35
C GLY A 69 -48.72 -7.91 -54.08
N GLN A 70 -48.21 -8.89 -53.33
CA GLN A 70 -48.83 -9.41 -52.11
C GLN A 70 -48.21 -8.75 -50.88
N MET A 71 -49.05 -8.44 -49.90
CA MET A 71 -48.63 -7.87 -48.63
C MET A 71 -47.85 -8.90 -47.81
N VAL A 72 -46.58 -8.62 -47.54
CA VAL A 72 -45.75 -9.50 -46.71
C VAL A 72 -46.07 -9.33 -45.22
N LYS A 73 -45.87 -10.40 -44.46
CA LYS A 73 -46.04 -10.50 -43.01
C LYS A 73 -44.88 -11.27 -42.39
N ASP A 74 -44.54 -10.94 -41.15
CA ASP A 74 -43.51 -11.61 -40.34
C ASP A 74 -42.18 -11.82 -41.09
N ARG A 75 -41.62 -10.74 -41.66
CA ARG A 75 -40.49 -10.84 -42.60
C ARG A 75 -39.59 -9.61 -42.61
N PHE A 76 -38.29 -9.85 -42.82
CA PHE A 76 -37.32 -8.80 -43.11
C PHE A 76 -37.40 -8.37 -44.57
N ILE A 77 -37.31 -7.06 -44.81
CA ILE A 77 -37.38 -6.44 -46.12
C ILE A 77 -36.13 -5.57 -46.30
N ASP A 78 -35.17 -6.03 -47.11
CA ASP A 78 -34.01 -5.24 -47.50
C ASP A 78 -34.29 -4.52 -48.83
N ARG A 79 -34.10 -3.20 -48.86
CA ARG A 79 -34.34 -2.37 -50.04
C ARG A 79 -33.12 -1.54 -50.46
N GLY A 80 -31.92 -1.91 -50.02
CA GLY A 80 -30.67 -1.20 -50.27
C GLY A 80 -30.57 0.17 -49.58
N SER A 81 -31.69 0.89 -49.43
CA SER A 81 -31.85 2.12 -48.66
C SER A 81 -32.00 1.89 -47.15
N GLY A 82 -32.17 0.63 -46.74
CA GLY A 82 -32.32 0.20 -45.34
C GLY A 82 -32.97 -1.18 -45.23
N LEU A 83 -32.84 -1.77 -44.05
CA LEU A 83 -33.53 -2.97 -43.64
C LEU A 83 -34.77 -2.60 -42.83
N TYR A 84 -35.88 -3.27 -43.12
CA TYR A 84 -37.14 -3.10 -42.41
C TYR A 84 -37.67 -4.46 -41.98
N TYR A 85 -38.65 -4.47 -41.08
CA TYR A 85 -39.35 -5.68 -40.71
C TYR A 85 -40.84 -5.37 -40.57
N VAL A 86 -41.67 -6.31 -41.02
CA VAL A 86 -43.11 -6.27 -40.84
C VAL A 86 -43.54 -7.34 -39.84
N ASP A 87 -44.43 -6.99 -38.93
CA ASP A 87 -44.96 -7.91 -37.93
C ASP A 87 -45.93 -8.96 -38.55
N ALA A 88 -46.52 -9.79 -37.68
CA ALA A 88 -47.47 -10.83 -38.09
C ALA A 88 -48.74 -10.28 -38.77
N ASP A 89 -49.07 -9.00 -38.56
CA ASP A 89 -50.18 -8.31 -39.22
C ASP A 89 -49.74 -7.59 -40.52
N GLY A 90 -48.45 -7.59 -40.84
CA GLY A 90 -47.86 -6.92 -42.00
C GLY A 90 -47.49 -5.46 -41.76
N ARG A 91 -47.62 -4.97 -40.52
CA ARG A 91 -47.31 -3.57 -40.18
C ARG A 91 -45.81 -3.42 -40.01
N ARG A 92 -45.24 -2.37 -40.60
CA ARG A 92 -43.83 -2.02 -40.45
C ARG A 92 -43.51 -1.71 -38.98
N VAL A 93 -42.57 -2.45 -38.42
CA VAL A 93 -42.06 -2.23 -37.07
C VAL A 93 -41.21 -0.96 -37.03
N GLN A 94 -41.39 -0.17 -35.97
CA GLN A 94 -40.61 1.04 -35.69
C GLN A 94 -40.45 1.25 -34.17
N GLY A 95 -39.34 1.85 -33.78
CA GLY A 95 -38.97 2.11 -32.39
C GLY A 95 -38.86 0.87 -31.48
N SER A 96 -38.69 -0.33 -32.04
CA SER A 96 -38.91 -1.59 -31.31
C SER A 96 -37.89 -2.69 -31.64
N TRP A 97 -37.68 -3.58 -30.67
CA TRP A 97 -36.88 -4.79 -30.80
C TRP A 97 -37.66 -5.93 -31.45
N VAL A 98 -36.98 -6.71 -32.29
CA VAL A 98 -37.51 -7.91 -32.96
C VAL A 98 -36.52 -9.04 -32.75
N TRP A 99 -37.02 -10.20 -32.33
CA TRP A 99 -36.23 -11.43 -32.24
C TRP A 99 -36.36 -12.23 -33.53
N SER A 100 -35.24 -12.57 -34.14
CA SER A 100 -35.15 -13.55 -35.23
C SER A 100 -34.74 -14.91 -34.65
N ASP A 101 -35.37 -16.00 -35.10
CA ASP A 101 -34.97 -17.37 -34.79
C ASP A 101 -33.88 -17.92 -35.75
N GLY A 102 -33.43 -17.10 -36.70
CA GLY A 102 -32.40 -17.44 -37.68
C GLY A 102 -32.83 -18.44 -38.77
N LYS A 103 -34.07 -18.94 -38.73
CA LYS A 103 -34.55 -20.04 -39.59
C LYS A 103 -35.61 -19.58 -40.58
N ARG A 104 -36.31 -18.49 -40.29
CA ARG A 104 -37.39 -17.96 -41.14
C ARG A 104 -36.91 -17.36 -42.45
N GLN A 105 -35.69 -16.81 -42.49
CA GLN A 105 -35.18 -16.09 -43.65
C GLN A 105 -33.66 -16.19 -43.73
N GLU A 106 -33.14 -16.64 -44.88
CA GLU A 106 -31.71 -16.65 -45.14
C GLU A 106 -31.11 -15.24 -45.05
N GLY A 107 -29.90 -15.14 -44.49
CA GLY A 107 -29.18 -13.87 -44.33
C GLY A 107 -29.48 -13.11 -43.03
N TYR A 108 -30.38 -13.61 -42.17
CA TYR A 108 -30.64 -13.04 -40.83
C TYR A 108 -30.44 -14.10 -39.77
N GLU A 109 -29.40 -13.93 -38.97
CA GLU A 109 -29.06 -14.86 -37.89
C GLU A 109 -30.02 -14.76 -36.70
N GLU A 110 -30.01 -15.79 -35.86
CA GLU A 110 -30.72 -15.80 -34.58
C GLU A 110 -30.21 -14.66 -33.69
N GLY A 111 -31.12 -13.85 -33.15
CA GLY A 111 -30.76 -12.72 -32.32
C GLY A 111 -31.74 -11.55 -32.38
N TRP A 112 -31.41 -10.51 -31.62
CA TRP A 112 -32.19 -9.28 -31.54
C TRP A 112 -31.80 -8.27 -32.62
N TYR A 113 -32.79 -7.63 -33.22
CA TYR A 113 -32.65 -6.53 -34.18
C TYR A 113 -33.47 -5.36 -33.65
N TYR A 114 -32.97 -4.13 -33.79
CA TYR A 114 -33.72 -2.93 -33.39
C TYR A 114 -34.09 -2.10 -34.60
N PHE A 115 -35.38 -1.79 -34.74
CA PHE A 115 -35.90 -0.93 -35.82
C PHE A 115 -36.15 0.46 -35.25
N GLY A 116 -35.43 1.47 -35.74
CA GLY A 116 -35.51 2.85 -35.26
C GLY A 116 -36.86 3.52 -35.57
N GLY A 117 -37.00 4.79 -35.19
CA GLY A 117 -38.25 5.53 -35.35
C GLY A 117 -38.72 5.70 -36.81
N ASN A 118 -37.81 5.60 -37.79
CA ASN A 118 -38.14 5.61 -39.21
C ASN A 118 -38.41 4.21 -39.79
N GLY A 119 -38.43 3.18 -38.94
CA GLY A 119 -38.61 1.78 -39.30
C GLY A 119 -37.36 1.10 -39.88
N LYS A 120 -36.23 1.80 -40.03
CA LYS A 120 -34.98 1.18 -40.49
C LYS A 120 -34.28 0.47 -39.34
N ALA A 121 -33.75 -0.72 -39.59
CA ALA A 121 -32.93 -1.44 -38.63
C ALA A 121 -31.65 -0.64 -38.31
N TYR A 122 -31.25 -0.67 -37.06
CA TYR A 122 -29.93 -0.24 -36.66
C TYR A 122 -28.91 -1.27 -37.15
N ARG A 123 -28.03 -0.82 -38.03
CA ARG A 123 -26.88 -1.53 -38.55
C ARG A 123 -25.62 -0.73 -38.26
N ARG A 124 -24.46 -1.36 -38.39
CA ARG A 124 -23.16 -0.70 -38.31
C ARG A 124 -23.00 0.32 -39.45
N ALA A 125 -23.17 1.61 -39.15
CA ALA A 125 -23.01 2.72 -40.11
C ALA A 125 -22.79 4.05 -39.37
N GLY A 126 -21.68 4.77 -39.59
CA GLY A 126 -21.41 6.04 -38.89
C GLY A 126 -21.26 5.85 -37.36
N GLY A 127 -20.18 5.18 -36.95
CA GLY A 127 -19.98 4.70 -35.58
C GLY A 127 -20.71 3.40 -35.27
N PHE A 128 -20.26 2.67 -34.24
CA PHE A 128 -20.79 1.35 -33.88
C PHE A 128 -21.71 1.36 -32.65
N LYS A 129 -21.78 2.48 -31.92
CA LYS A 129 -22.63 2.63 -30.72
C LYS A 129 -24.01 3.19 -31.09
N ARG A 130 -25.05 2.66 -30.46
CA ARG A 130 -26.45 3.08 -30.62
C ARG A 130 -27.13 3.19 -29.26
N GLU A 131 -27.67 4.36 -28.95
CA GLU A 131 -28.43 4.56 -27.73
C GLU A 131 -29.89 4.19 -27.94
N ILE A 132 -30.42 3.32 -27.07
CA ILE A 132 -31.80 2.86 -27.05
C ILE A 132 -32.24 2.82 -25.59
N GLY A 133 -33.24 3.64 -25.24
CA GLY A 133 -33.81 3.62 -23.88
C GLY A 133 -32.79 3.87 -22.76
N GLY A 134 -31.79 4.73 -22.99
CA GLY A 134 -30.75 5.06 -22.00
C GLY A 134 -29.63 4.02 -21.86
N LYS A 135 -29.65 2.94 -22.65
CA LYS A 135 -28.57 1.96 -22.76
C LYS A 135 -27.91 2.06 -24.14
N THR A 136 -26.65 1.68 -24.22
CA THR A 136 -25.88 1.71 -25.47
C THR A 136 -25.66 0.29 -25.99
N TYR A 137 -25.97 0.06 -27.26
CA TYR A 137 -25.89 -1.23 -27.94
C TYR A 137 -24.96 -1.15 -29.15
N VAL A 138 -24.49 -2.31 -29.60
CA VAL A 138 -23.71 -2.45 -30.83
C VAL A 138 -24.43 -3.47 -31.73
N PHE A 139 -24.46 -3.18 -33.02
CA PHE A 139 -25.08 -4.03 -34.04
C PHE A 139 -24.04 -4.35 -35.11
N ASP A 140 -24.09 -5.55 -35.67
CA ASP A 140 -23.25 -5.94 -36.80
C ASP A 140 -23.74 -5.32 -38.13
N GLU A 141 -23.07 -5.67 -39.22
CA GLU A 141 -23.42 -5.23 -40.58
C GLU A 141 -24.80 -5.72 -41.03
N SER A 142 -25.28 -6.87 -40.54
CA SER A 142 -26.60 -7.42 -40.85
C SER A 142 -27.72 -6.73 -40.05
N GLY A 143 -27.37 -6.17 -38.89
CA GLY A 143 -28.25 -5.51 -37.94
C GLY A 143 -28.56 -6.33 -36.70
N LYS A 144 -27.89 -7.48 -36.52
CA LYS A 144 -27.99 -8.29 -35.30
C LYS A 144 -27.25 -7.58 -34.17
N MET A 145 -27.90 -7.50 -33.02
CA MET A 145 -27.32 -7.00 -31.78
C MET A 145 -26.17 -7.89 -31.32
N LEU A 146 -25.05 -7.28 -30.95
CA LEU A 146 -23.87 -7.98 -30.45
C LEU A 146 -23.90 -8.10 -28.92
N THR A 147 -23.31 -9.19 -28.43
CA THR A 147 -23.08 -9.52 -27.03
C THR A 147 -21.63 -9.99 -26.84
N GLY A 148 -21.13 -9.98 -25.61
CA GLY A 148 -19.77 -10.43 -25.28
C GLY A 148 -18.68 -9.40 -25.55
N TRP A 149 -17.44 -9.88 -25.73
CA TRP A 149 -16.27 -9.04 -25.93
C TRP A 149 -16.23 -8.40 -27.32
N LEU A 150 -15.89 -7.11 -27.35
CA LEU A 150 -15.70 -6.36 -28.59
C LEU A 150 -14.34 -5.65 -28.59
N ASN A 151 -13.71 -5.59 -29.76
CA ASN A 151 -12.45 -4.88 -29.97
C ASN A 151 -12.62 -3.34 -30.04
N GLU A 152 -11.53 -2.60 -30.29
CA GLU A 152 -11.53 -1.12 -30.36
C GLU A 152 -12.53 -0.57 -31.41
N GLU A 153 -12.74 -1.29 -32.52
CA GLU A 153 -13.70 -0.94 -33.58
C GLU A 153 -15.14 -1.42 -33.30
N GLY A 154 -15.39 -2.01 -32.13
CA GLY A 154 -16.70 -2.54 -31.73
C GLY A 154 -17.11 -3.79 -32.50
N ARG A 155 -16.15 -4.58 -32.98
CA ARG A 155 -16.39 -5.88 -33.63
C ARG A 155 -16.28 -7.01 -32.61
N PRO A 156 -17.05 -8.11 -32.76
CA PRO A 156 -16.89 -9.28 -31.90
C PRO A 156 -15.50 -9.89 -32.09
N LEU A 157 -14.92 -10.38 -31.01
CA LEU A 157 -13.66 -11.12 -31.08
C LEU A 157 -13.87 -12.48 -31.75
N THR A 158 -12.84 -12.96 -32.44
CA THR A 158 -12.75 -14.31 -33.00
C THR A 158 -12.36 -15.32 -31.93
N GLU A 159 -12.53 -16.62 -32.20
CA GLU A 159 -12.20 -17.69 -31.25
C GLU A 159 -10.71 -17.76 -30.88
N ASP A 160 -9.82 -17.20 -31.72
CA ASP A 160 -8.37 -17.20 -31.54
C ASP A 160 -7.86 -15.91 -30.84
N GLU A 161 -8.71 -14.91 -30.62
CA GLU A 161 -8.33 -13.63 -30.01
C GLU A 161 -8.51 -13.65 -28.49
N ASN A 162 -7.47 -13.29 -27.75
CA ASN A 162 -7.53 -13.23 -26.29
C ASN A 162 -8.30 -11.97 -25.82
N PRO A 163 -9.40 -12.11 -25.04
CA PRO A 163 -10.15 -10.96 -24.54
C PRO A 163 -9.35 -9.99 -23.67
N LEU A 164 -8.34 -10.48 -22.95
CA LEU A 164 -7.49 -9.64 -22.11
C LEU A 164 -6.50 -8.81 -22.94
N THR A 165 -6.15 -9.20 -24.17
CA THR A 165 -5.28 -8.39 -25.04
C THR A 165 -6.10 -7.52 -26.00
N GLU A 166 -7.06 -8.10 -26.70
CA GLU A 166 -7.81 -7.47 -27.80
C GLU A 166 -9.13 -6.82 -27.36
N GLY A 167 -9.73 -7.31 -26.26
CA GLY A 167 -11.02 -6.84 -25.78
C GLY A 167 -10.95 -5.42 -25.18
N VAL A 168 -11.81 -4.54 -25.67
CA VAL A 168 -11.91 -3.14 -25.21
C VAL A 168 -13.26 -2.86 -24.55
N TYR A 169 -14.33 -3.38 -25.13
CA TYR A 169 -15.70 -3.24 -24.63
C TYR A 169 -16.28 -4.61 -24.30
N TYR A 170 -17.29 -4.61 -23.42
CA TYR A 170 -18.08 -5.79 -23.14
C TYR A 170 -19.56 -5.47 -23.23
N ALA A 171 -20.29 -6.20 -24.06
CA ALA A 171 -21.74 -6.17 -24.14
C ALA A 171 -22.32 -7.30 -23.30
N GLY A 172 -23.20 -6.98 -22.35
CA GLY A 172 -23.84 -7.99 -21.51
C GLY A 172 -24.74 -8.95 -22.30
N GLU A 173 -25.34 -9.92 -21.60
CA GLU A 173 -26.34 -10.81 -22.20
C GLU A 173 -27.54 -10.06 -22.77
N ASP A 174 -27.88 -8.90 -22.19
CA ASP A 174 -28.91 -8.00 -22.71
C ASP A 174 -28.45 -7.16 -23.91
N GLY A 175 -27.19 -7.29 -24.33
CA GLY A 175 -26.54 -6.54 -25.42
C GLY A 175 -26.11 -5.11 -25.06
N ALA A 176 -26.40 -4.65 -23.84
CA ALA A 176 -25.98 -3.32 -23.42
C ALA A 176 -24.48 -3.31 -23.12
N LEU A 177 -23.77 -2.32 -23.63
CA LEU A 177 -22.38 -2.08 -23.29
C LEU A 177 -22.25 -1.75 -21.80
N TRP A 178 -21.33 -2.44 -21.14
CA TRP A 178 -21.01 -2.21 -19.74
C TRP A 178 -20.34 -0.85 -19.58
N SER A 179 -20.81 -0.07 -18.60
CA SER A 179 -20.26 1.25 -18.26
C SER A 179 -20.35 1.46 -16.77
N SER A 180 -19.29 2.04 -16.20
CA SER A 180 -19.16 2.32 -14.77
C SER A 180 -19.44 1.09 -13.90
N THR A 181 -18.94 -0.07 -14.32
CA THR A 181 -19.23 -1.36 -13.68
C THR A 181 -18.01 -2.28 -13.69
N TRP A 182 -17.99 -3.18 -12.71
CA TRP A 182 -16.96 -4.20 -12.54
C TRP A 182 -17.34 -5.49 -13.25
N LEU A 183 -16.32 -6.23 -13.68
CA LEU A 183 -16.39 -7.58 -14.23
C LEU A 183 -15.46 -8.51 -13.46
N ASP A 184 -15.97 -9.61 -12.91
CA ASP A 184 -15.13 -10.71 -12.43
C ASP A 184 -14.84 -11.66 -13.60
N TYR A 185 -13.73 -11.41 -14.29
CA TYR A 185 -13.27 -12.21 -15.42
C TYR A 185 -12.92 -13.65 -15.00
N GLY A 186 -12.36 -13.83 -13.80
CA GLY A 186 -11.95 -15.14 -13.29
C GLY A 186 -13.12 -16.11 -13.15
N SER A 187 -14.33 -15.59 -12.88
CA SER A 187 -15.56 -16.40 -12.82
C SER A 187 -16.09 -16.84 -14.18
N MET A 188 -15.72 -16.16 -15.27
CA MET A 188 -16.32 -16.37 -16.60
C MET A 188 -15.55 -17.39 -17.43
N GLU A 189 -14.21 -17.32 -17.45
CA GLU A 189 -13.33 -18.22 -18.22
C GLU A 189 -11.85 -17.94 -17.86
N LEU A 190 -11.22 -18.82 -17.07
CA LEU A 190 -9.79 -18.65 -16.68
C LEU A 190 -8.81 -18.84 -17.86
N GLY A 191 -9.22 -19.52 -18.93
CA GLY A 191 -8.33 -20.08 -19.96
C GLY A 191 -7.70 -19.08 -20.95
N ALA A 192 -7.73 -17.78 -20.65
CA ALA A 192 -6.98 -16.77 -21.40
C ALA A 192 -6.04 -15.95 -20.50
N ALA A 193 -6.16 -16.08 -19.18
CA ALA A 193 -5.30 -15.40 -18.22
C ALA A 193 -4.09 -16.27 -17.82
N ASP A 194 -4.22 -17.59 -17.90
CA ASP A 194 -3.20 -18.57 -17.56
C ASP A 194 -1.99 -18.57 -18.52
N GLU A 195 -2.16 -18.01 -19.72
CA GLU A 195 -1.07 -17.81 -20.69
C GLU A 195 -0.37 -16.45 -20.53
N LEU A 196 -0.80 -15.62 -19.57
CA LEU A 196 -0.34 -14.24 -19.40
C LEU A 196 0.38 -14.06 -18.07
N GLU A 197 1.41 -13.23 -18.09
CA GLU A 197 2.07 -12.67 -16.90
C GLU A 197 2.08 -11.15 -17.03
N SER A 198 1.80 -10.42 -15.95
CA SER A 198 1.96 -8.96 -15.95
C SER A 198 3.43 -8.58 -15.96
N SER A 199 3.86 -7.87 -16.98
CA SER A 199 5.13 -7.13 -17.01
C SER A 199 5.17 -5.96 -16.03
N VAL A 200 4.01 -5.30 -15.80
CA VAL A 200 3.89 -4.15 -14.88
C VAL A 200 4.03 -4.59 -13.42
N THR A 201 3.52 -5.77 -13.08
CA THR A 201 3.44 -6.23 -11.68
C THR A 201 4.24 -7.48 -11.39
N GLY A 202 4.73 -8.19 -12.41
CA GLY A 202 5.41 -9.50 -12.27
C GLY A 202 4.49 -10.60 -11.77
N ARG A 203 3.19 -10.60 -12.15
CA ARG A 203 2.20 -11.52 -11.59
C ARG A 203 1.80 -12.60 -12.57
N ASP A 204 1.81 -13.82 -12.07
CA ASP A 204 1.17 -14.98 -12.67
C ASP A 204 -0.31 -15.01 -12.25
N TYR A 205 -1.23 -14.94 -13.21
CA TYR A 205 -2.66 -14.91 -12.92
C TYR A 205 -3.22 -16.27 -12.49
N THR A 206 -2.48 -17.37 -12.68
CA THR A 206 -2.91 -18.70 -12.24
C THR A 206 -3.01 -18.81 -10.71
N GLU A 207 -2.35 -17.92 -9.98
CA GLU A 207 -2.40 -17.82 -8.52
C GLU A 207 -3.68 -17.15 -7.99
N TYR A 208 -4.43 -16.47 -8.87
CA TYR A 208 -5.58 -15.66 -8.49
C TYR A 208 -6.89 -16.29 -8.97
N LYS A 209 -7.85 -16.44 -8.05
CA LYS A 209 -9.18 -16.97 -8.38
C LYS A 209 -10.10 -15.92 -9.00
N GLU A 210 -9.92 -14.67 -8.60
CA GLU A 210 -10.75 -13.55 -9.02
C GLU A 210 -9.88 -12.56 -9.79
N LEU A 211 -10.36 -12.17 -10.98
CA LEU A 211 -9.66 -11.25 -11.87
C LEU A 211 -10.62 -10.12 -12.23
N TRP A 212 -10.48 -9.00 -11.54
CA TRP A 212 -11.44 -7.90 -11.66
C TRP A 212 -11.03 -6.90 -12.73
N LEU A 213 -11.94 -6.62 -13.67
CA LEU A 213 -11.82 -5.59 -14.69
C LEU A 213 -12.85 -4.49 -14.43
N TYR A 214 -12.57 -3.26 -14.84
CA TYR A 214 -13.52 -2.16 -14.71
C TYR A 214 -13.75 -1.45 -16.04
N PHE A 215 -15.02 -1.24 -16.40
CA PHE A 215 -15.42 -0.47 -17.58
C PHE A 215 -15.80 0.94 -17.17
N ASP A 216 -15.20 1.95 -17.82
CA ASP A 216 -15.46 3.35 -17.54
C ASP A 216 -16.77 3.85 -18.14
N ASN A 217 -17.05 5.15 -17.98
CA ASN A 217 -18.25 5.78 -18.52
C ASN A 217 -18.24 5.93 -20.06
N ASN A 218 -17.11 5.64 -20.72
CA ASN A 218 -16.99 5.55 -22.18
C ASN A 218 -17.09 4.10 -22.67
N PHE A 219 -17.52 3.20 -21.79
CA PHE A 219 -17.69 1.76 -21.99
C PHE A 219 -16.37 0.99 -22.15
N LYS A 220 -15.22 1.64 -21.95
CA LYS A 220 -13.91 1.04 -22.19
C LYS A 220 -13.35 0.43 -20.92
N ARG A 221 -12.72 -0.74 -21.04
CA ARG A 221 -11.95 -1.32 -19.95
C ARG A 221 -10.79 -0.39 -19.56
N ILE A 222 -10.61 -0.17 -18.27
CA ILE A 222 -9.43 0.53 -17.73
C ILE A 222 -8.24 -0.42 -17.77
N LYS A 223 -7.13 0.04 -18.35
CA LYS A 223 -5.84 -0.66 -18.33
C LYS A 223 -4.68 0.33 -18.33
N SER A 224 -3.50 -0.14 -17.96
CA SER A 224 -2.26 0.59 -18.14
C SER A 224 -1.84 0.64 -19.61
N SER A 225 -1.11 1.69 -19.97
CA SER A 225 -0.58 1.93 -21.31
C SER A 225 0.95 2.05 -21.32
N GLY A 226 1.62 1.61 -20.25
CA GLY A 226 3.07 1.63 -20.10
C GLY A 226 3.51 0.84 -18.88
N ASP A 227 4.76 1.02 -18.45
CA ASP A 227 5.44 0.14 -17.49
C ASP A 227 5.06 0.40 -16.02
N ARG A 228 3.94 1.07 -15.76
CA ARG A 228 3.49 1.45 -14.40
C ARG A 228 2.02 1.14 -14.21
N VAL A 229 1.62 0.88 -12.98
CA VAL A 229 0.23 0.63 -12.60
C VAL A 229 -0.64 1.85 -12.89
N LYS A 230 -1.79 1.65 -13.56
CA LYS A 230 -2.80 2.69 -13.78
C LYS A 230 -3.69 2.81 -12.56
N GLN A 231 -3.66 3.95 -11.87
CA GLN A 231 -4.59 4.23 -10.77
C GLN A 231 -5.88 4.89 -11.25
N LYS A 232 -7.02 4.47 -10.70
CA LYS A 232 -8.34 5.07 -10.96
C LYS A 232 -9.17 5.15 -9.68
N VAL A 233 -9.84 6.29 -9.48
CA VAL A 233 -10.84 6.45 -8.41
C VAL A 233 -12.18 5.94 -8.90
N ILE A 234 -12.77 4.99 -8.17
CA ILE A 234 -14.06 4.35 -8.44
C ILE A 234 -14.84 4.35 -7.13
N ASN A 235 -16.02 4.98 -7.11
CA ASN A 235 -16.89 5.07 -5.93
C ASN A 235 -16.16 5.53 -4.64
N GLY A 236 -15.25 6.50 -4.78
CA GLY A 236 -14.51 7.09 -3.66
C GLY A 236 -13.24 6.36 -3.22
N ALA A 237 -12.96 5.15 -3.75
CA ALA A 237 -11.73 4.42 -3.48
C ALA A 237 -10.80 4.40 -4.70
N THR A 238 -9.48 4.32 -4.48
CA THR A 238 -8.51 4.19 -5.58
C THR A 238 -8.16 2.72 -5.80
N TYR A 239 -8.10 2.30 -7.05
CA TYR A 239 -7.71 0.96 -7.49
C TYR A 239 -6.56 1.06 -8.49
N GLY A 240 -5.71 0.05 -8.53
CA GLY A 240 -4.63 -0.09 -9.51
C GLY A 240 -5.00 -1.12 -10.56
N PHE A 241 -4.64 -0.86 -11.83
CA PHE A 241 -4.85 -1.76 -12.95
C PHE A 241 -3.55 -1.94 -13.75
N ASP A 242 -3.28 -3.16 -14.17
CA ASP A 242 -2.13 -3.51 -14.99
C ASP A 242 -2.38 -3.30 -16.49
N GLU A 243 -1.45 -3.74 -17.35
CA GLU A 243 -1.51 -3.58 -18.81
C GLU A 243 -2.66 -4.36 -19.48
N TYR A 244 -3.14 -5.44 -18.84
CA TYR A 244 -4.31 -6.18 -19.32
C TYR A 244 -5.60 -5.61 -18.73
N GLY A 245 -5.50 -4.70 -17.77
CA GLY A 245 -6.63 -4.08 -17.09
C GLY A 245 -7.16 -4.91 -15.94
N ILE A 246 -6.39 -5.89 -15.48
CA ILE A 246 -6.67 -6.64 -14.27
C ILE A 246 -6.32 -5.77 -13.08
N MET A 247 -7.25 -5.70 -12.13
CA MET A 247 -7.08 -4.92 -10.91
C MET A 247 -6.08 -5.61 -9.98
N LEU A 248 -5.15 -4.83 -9.42
CA LEU A 248 -4.13 -5.30 -8.50
C LEU A 248 -4.66 -5.42 -7.06
N PRO A 249 -4.69 -6.63 -6.46
CA PRO A 249 -4.69 -6.81 -5.00
C PRO A 249 -3.25 -6.84 -4.45
N TRP A 250 -3.00 -6.56 -3.17
CA TRP A 250 -1.69 -6.67 -2.49
C TRP A 250 -0.63 -5.63 -2.92
N TRP A 251 0.65 -5.99 -2.81
CA TRP A 251 1.79 -5.11 -3.08
C TRP A 251 1.91 -4.73 -4.56
N SER A 252 2.20 -3.46 -4.83
CA SER A 252 2.73 -3.06 -6.13
C SER A 252 4.14 -3.61 -6.31
N ARG A 253 4.54 -3.87 -7.55
CA ARG A 253 5.93 -4.16 -7.85
C ARG A 253 6.80 -2.97 -7.45
N VAL A 254 7.92 -3.27 -6.82
CA VAL A 254 9.02 -2.34 -6.64
C VAL A 254 10.14 -2.72 -7.61
N ALA A 255 10.97 -1.75 -7.97
CA ALA A 255 12.22 -2.02 -8.67
C ALA A 255 13.15 -2.89 -7.79
N SER A 256 14.27 -3.36 -8.37
CA SER A 256 15.25 -4.16 -7.65
C SER A 256 15.66 -3.51 -6.32
N VAL A 257 15.60 -4.30 -5.25
CA VAL A 257 16.16 -3.93 -3.95
C VAL A 257 17.68 -3.98 -4.05
N SER A 258 18.35 -2.96 -3.51
CA SER A 258 19.80 -2.95 -3.41
C SER A 258 20.22 -3.44 -2.04
N ASP A 259 20.98 -4.53 -2.03
CA ASP A 259 21.61 -5.09 -0.82
C ASP A 259 23.08 -4.67 -0.66
N ALA A 260 23.47 -3.57 -1.32
CA ALA A 260 24.83 -3.03 -1.21
C ALA A 260 25.18 -2.69 0.24
N ASP A 261 24.17 -2.27 1.01
CA ASP A 261 24.21 -2.16 2.46
C ASP A 261 23.31 -3.25 3.05
N ARG A 262 23.92 -4.34 3.53
CA ARG A 262 23.18 -5.48 4.09
C ARG A 262 22.36 -5.10 5.33
N SER A 263 22.77 -4.06 6.05
CA SER A 263 22.03 -3.55 7.20
C SER A 263 20.89 -2.61 6.80
N ASN A 264 20.83 -2.15 5.55
CA ASN A 264 19.75 -1.29 5.05
C ASN A 264 19.37 -1.63 3.59
N PRO A 265 18.77 -2.81 3.33
CA PRO A 265 18.22 -3.10 2.02
C PRO A 265 17.24 -2.00 1.62
N THR A 266 17.45 -1.42 0.43
CA THR A 266 16.69 -0.25 -0.01
C THR A 266 16.17 -0.45 -1.41
N SER A 267 14.87 -0.23 -1.62
CA SER A 267 14.31 -0.15 -2.96
C SER A 267 14.45 1.26 -3.56
N SER A 268 14.66 1.32 -4.88
CA SER A 268 14.74 2.58 -5.62
C SER A 268 13.37 3.23 -5.84
N GLU A 269 12.29 2.43 -5.86
CA GLU A 269 10.91 2.90 -5.92
C GLU A 269 10.18 2.59 -4.61
N SER A 270 9.15 3.36 -4.27
CA SER A 270 8.33 3.06 -3.09
C SER A 270 7.25 2.06 -3.44
N ALA A 271 6.94 1.17 -2.50
CA ALA A 271 5.84 0.23 -2.65
C ALA A 271 4.51 0.92 -2.31
N LYS A 272 3.44 0.46 -2.96
CA LYS A 272 2.05 0.73 -2.59
C LYS A 272 1.39 -0.57 -2.19
N TYR A 273 0.37 -0.48 -1.35
CA TYR A 273 -0.41 -1.63 -0.93
C TYR A 273 -1.90 -1.47 -1.26
N PHE A 274 -2.41 -2.35 -2.11
CA PHE A 274 -3.82 -2.49 -2.44
C PHE A 274 -4.43 -3.57 -1.54
N ALA A 275 -5.37 -3.25 -0.66
CA ALA A 275 -5.92 -4.20 0.29
C ALA A 275 -6.78 -5.26 -0.42
N GLY A 276 -6.19 -6.38 -0.83
CA GLY A 276 -6.89 -7.46 -1.53
C GLY A 276 -8.07 -8.02 -0.74
N TYR A 277 -7.92 -8.11 0.58
CA TYR A 277 -9.01 -8.48 1.51
C TYR A 277 -10.15 -7.45 1.60
N ASP A 278 -9.93 -6.20 1.16
CA ASP A 278 -10.95 -5.14 1.08
C ASP A 278 -11.18 -4.73 -0.39
N GLY A 279 -11.26 -5.73 -1.26
CA GLY A 279 -11.61 -5.56 -2.67
C GLY A 279 -10.57 -4.81 -3.51
N GLY A 280 -9.31 -4.75 -3.08
CA GLY A 280 -8.19 -4.17 -3.86
C GLY A 280 -8.03 -2.66 -3.73
N ARG A 281 -8.58 -2.04 -2.68
CA ARG A 281 -8.47 -0.60 -2.45
C ARG A 281 -7.04 -0.20 -2.06
N LEU A 282 -6.49 0.83 -2.69
CA LEU A 282 -5.20 1.41 -2.30
C LEU A 282 -5.29 2.05 -0.91
N LEU A 283 -4.48 1.58 0.02
CA LEU A 283 -4.38 2.13 1.36
C LEU A 283 -3.63 3.46 1.35
N ARG A 284 -4.19 4.49 1.99
CA ARG A 284 -3.61 5.85 2.09
C ARG A 284 -3.68 6.34 3.54
N ASN A 285 -2.63 7.02 4.01
CA ASN A 285 -2.53 7.60 5.36
C ASN A 285 -2.88 6.61 6.49
N THR A 286 -2.50 5.34 6.35
CA THR A 286 -2.90 4.30 7.30
C THR A 286 -1.77 3.35 7.63
N TRP A 287 -1.83 2.83 8.86
CA TRP A 287 -1.07 1.67 9.27
C TRP A 287 -1.67 0.41 8.65
N PHE A 288 -0.82 -0.56 8.35
CA PHE A 288 -1.21 -1.92 8.02
C PHE A 288 -0.11 -2.91 8.43
N TRP A 289 -0.53 -4.11 8.83
CA TRP A 289 0.34 -5.21 9.27
C TRP A 289 0.37 -6.26 8.16
N MET A 290 1.53 -6.50 7.55
CA MET A 290 1.61 -7.33 6.36
C MET A 290 3.01 -7.89 6.12
N CYS A 291 3.06 -9.11 5.59
CA CYS A 291 4.27 -9.73 5.06
C CYS A 291 4.67 -9.04 3.74
N PRO A 292 5.95 -8.67 3.52
CA PRO A 292 6.40 -8.10 2.25
C PRO A 292 6.16 -9.08 1.09
N SER A 293 6.14 -8.57 -0.15
CA SER A 293 6.22 -9.46 -1.32
C SER A 293 7.63 -10.03 -1.45
N GLU A 294 7.78 -11.17 -2.13
CA GLU A 294 9.09 -11.77 -2.44
C GLU A 294 10.07 -10.77 -3.09
N ASN A 295 9.61 -9.91 -3.98
CA ASN A 295 10.43 -8.87 -4.63
C ASN A 295 10.88 -7.73 -3.69
N LEU A 296 10.27 -7.60 -2.51
CA LEU A 296 10.62 -6.61 -1.50
C LEU A 296 11.61 -7.20 -0.49
N ASP A 297 11.34 -8.41 -0.02
CA ASP A 297 12.19 -9.15 0.89
C ASP A 297 11.87 -10.65 0.75
N GLU A 298 12.74 -11.40 0.07
CA GLU A 298 12.55 -12.83 -0.21
C GLU A 298 12.57 -13.65 1.09
N GLN A 299 13.40 -13.27 2.06
CA GLN A 299 13.57 -13.99 3.30
C GLN A 299 12.32 -13.83 4.18
N ASP A 300 11.88 -12.60 4.42
CA ASP A 300 10.67 -12.34 5.21
C ASP A 300 9.44 -12.94 4.53
N TYR A 301 9.34 -12.84 3.19
CA TYR A 301 8.28 -13.47 2.42
C TYR A 301 8.22 -14.98 2.64
N SER A 302 9.37 -15.65 2.51
CA SER A 302 9.50 -17.10 2.67
C SER A 302 9.23 -17.56 4.10
N ASN A 303 9.64 -16.77 5.09
CA ASN A 303 9.39 -17.04 6.50
C ASN A 303 7.95 -16.69 6.93
N GLY A 304 7.22 -15.94 6.10
CA GLY A 304 5.92 -15.38 6.46
C GLY A 304 6.03 -14.37 7.60
N GLU A 305 7.11 -13.60 7.64
CA GLU A 305 7.38 -12.59 8.64
C GLU A 305 6.61 -11.30 8.31
N TYR A 306 5.86 -10.79 9.28
CA TYR A 306 5.03 -9.61 9.10
C TYR A 306 5.70 -8.41 9.75
N SER A 307 5.47 -7.23 9.19
CA SER A 307 5.91 -5.98 9.78
C SER A 307 4.79 -4.94 9.75
N TRP A 308 4.95 -3.90 10.58
CA TRP A 308 4.13 -2.70 10.48
C TRP A 308 4.63 -1.80 9.36
N TRP A 309 3.69 -1.32 8.57
CA TRP A 309 3.93 -0.38 7.47
C TRP A 309 2.99 0.81 7.61
N TYR A 310 3.39 1.96 7.08
CA TYR A 310 2.51 3.12 6.99
C TYR A 310 2.55 3.72 5.59
N THR A 311 1.38 3.91 4.97
CA THR A 311 1.29 4.62 3.68
C THR A 311 1.00 6.10 3.86
N ASP A 312 1.54 6.92 2.97
CA ASP A 312 1.25 8.35 2.91
C ASP A 312 -0.05 8.67 2.15
N GLN A 313 -0.28 9.96 1.89
CA GLN A 313 -1.46 10.43 1.15
C GLN A 313 -1.53 9.91 -0.28
N ASP A 314 -0.36 9.63 -0.87
CA ASP A 314 -0.21 9.14 -2.23
C ASP A 314 -0.27 7.60 -2.29
N GLY A 315 -0.31 6.96 -1.12
CA GLY A 315 -0.38 5.51 -0.92
C GLY A 315 1.00 4.84 -0.93
N GLU A 316 2.07 5.63 -0.92
CA GLU A 316 3.44 5.12 -0.86
C GLU A 316 3.81 4.75 0.58
N VAL A 317 4.48 3.63 0.79
CA VAL A 317 5.04 3.30 2.11
C VAL A 317 6.11 4.31 2.51
N TYR A 318 6.14 4.69 3.78
CA TYR A 318 7.28 5.40 4.35
C TYR A 318 8.49 4.47 4.39
N ARG A 319 9.64 4.98 3.94
CA ARG A 319 10.92 4.28 3.93
C ARG A 319 12.07 5.24 4.16
N ASN A 320 13.17 4.74 4.72
CA ASN A 320 14.38 5.51 5.05
C ASN A 320 14.00 6.82 5.74
N ARG A 321 13.23 6.77 6.83
CA ARG A 321 12.87 7.99 7.56
C ARG A 321 12.36 7.76 8.97
N ILE A 322 12.54 8.79 9.80
CA ILE A 322 11.75 8.96 11.03
C ILE A 322 10.58 9.89 10.74
N ARG A 323 9.34 9.42 10.93
CA ARG A 323 8.14 10.17 10.57
C ARG A 323 7.12 10.23 11.69
N LYS A 324 6.48 11.40 11.83
CA LYS A 324 5.38 11.61 12.76
C LYS A 324 4.08 11.07 12.17
N VAL A 325 3.46 10.13 12.87
CA VAL A 325 2.13 9.58 12.58
C VAL A 325 1.28 9.71 13.84
N ASN A 326 0.10 10.31 13.72
CA ASN A 326 -0.84 10.50 14.84
C ASN A 326 -0.20 11.11 16.11
N GLY A 327 0.75 12.03 15.93
CA GLY A 327 1.42 12.75 17.03
C GLY A 327 2.72 12.11 17.55
N ARG A 328 3.00 10.86 17.22
CA ARG A 328 4.19 10.10 17.65
C ARG A 328 5.15 9.86 16.48
N ASN A 329 6.45 9.77 16.74
CA ASN A 329 7.45 9.49 15.69
C ASN A 329 7.73 7.99 15.61
N TYR A 330 7.94 7.48 14.40
CA TYR A 330 8.25 6.08 14.12
C TYR A 330 9.40 6.01 13.11
N ALA A 331 10.27 5.00 13.24
CA ALA A 331 11.36 4.74 12.30
C ALA A 331 10.88 3.76 11.23
N PHE A 332 11.25 4.01 9.97
CA PHE A 332 11.03 3.12 8.85
C PHE A 332 12.35 2.83 8.14
N ASP A 333 12.66 1.55 7.95
CA ASP A 333 13.88 1.12 7.25
C ASP A 333 13.84 1.40 5.74
N GLY A 334 14.87 0.99 5.00
CA GLY A 334 14.98 1.25 3.56
C GLY A 334 13.92 0.62 2.68
N LEU A 335 13.26 -0.45 3.14
CA LEU A 335 12.12 -1.08 2.47
C LEU A 335 10.80 -0.42 2.88
N GLY A 336 10.71 0.02 4.12
CA GLY A 336 9.57 0.69 4.73
C GLY A 336 8.94 -0.05 5.90
N ARG A 337 9.61 -1.08 6.43
CA ARG A 337 9.22 -1.75 7.67
C ARG A 337 9.45 -0.80 8.84
N MET A 338 8.47 -0.68 9.72
CA MET A 338 8.63 0.06 10.95
C MET A 338 9.59 -0.68 11.88
N ARG A 339 10.57 0.02 12.46
CA ARG A 339 11.58 -0.57 13.35
C ARG A 339 11.41 -0.13 14.80
N THR A 340 11.78 -1.02 15.72
CA THR A 340 11.70 -0.85 17.18
C THR A 340 13.07 -1.00 17.82
N GLY A 341 13.16 -0.85 19.15
CA GLY A 341 14.41 -1.00 19.88
C GLY A 341 15.38 0.16 19.63
N PHE A 342 16.67 -0.12 19.66
CA PHE A 342 17.69 0.86 19.33
C PHE A 342 17.83 0.98 17.82
N VAL A 343 17.76 2.20 17.30
CA VAL A 343 17.80 2.43 15.85
C VAL A 343 18.80 3.54 15.52
N LEU A 344 19.66 3.27 14.55
CA LEU A 344 20.60 4.22 14.00
C LEU A 344 20.07 4.87 12.73
N PHE A 345 20.16 6.20 12.67
CA PHE A 345 19.86 6.98 11.47
C PHE A 345 21.00 7.95 11.16
N ASP A 346 21.43 8.00 9.91
CA ASP A 346 22.21 9.15 9.42
C ASP A 346 21.24 10.30 9.10
N GLY A 347 21.28 11.33 9.93
CA GLY A 347 20.25 12.37 9.96
C GLY A 347 18.90 11.79 10.37
N LYS A 348 17.85 12.07 9.58
CA LYS A 348 16.48 11.55 9.80
C LYS A 348 15.90 10.83 8.59
N ASP A 349 16.69 10.69 7.53
CA ASP A 349 16.23 10.27 6.20
C ASP A 349 17.05 9.11 5.62
N THR A 350 17.93 8.51 6.43
CA THR A 350 18.72 7.32 6.05
C THR A 350 18.77 6.37 7.23
N PHE A 351 18.08 5.24 7.13
CA PHE A 351 18.22 4.15 8.11
C PHE A 351 19.62 3.56 8.01
N VAL A 352 20.21 3.17 9.13
CA VAL A 352 21.55 2.56 9.16
C VAL A 352 21.49 1.16 9.73
N ALA A 353 20.93 1.01 10.93
CA ALA A 353 20.80 -0.30 11.57
C ALA A 353 19.73 -0.28 12.67
N GLN A 354 19.28 -1.47 13.04
CA GLN A 354 18.43 -1.74 14.20
C GLN A 354 19.15 -2.72 15.13
N TYR A 355 18.93 -2.56 16.42
CA TYR A 355 19.40 -3.45 17.47
C TYR A 355 18.29 -3.73 18.48
N ASP A 356 18.03 -5.01 18.71
CA ASP A 356 17.10 -5.45 19.75
C ASP A 356 17.72 -5.18 21.12
N THR A 357 16.91 -4.75 22.09
CA THR A 357 17.44 -4.22 23.35
C THR A 357 18.09 -5.31 24.21
N ASP A 358 17.60 -6.54 24.11
CA ASP A 358 18.00 -7.72 24.88
C ASP A 358 19.18 -8.50 24.29
N ASP A 359 19.71 -8.08 23.14
CA ASP A 359 20.91 -8.66 22.52
C ASP A 359 22.22 -8.02 22.99
N TRP A 360 22.14 -6.86 23.67
CA TRP A 360 23.30 -6.04 24.01
C TRP A 360 23.46 -5.89 25.52
N THR A 361 24.69 -5.65 25.96
CA THR A 361 25.05 -5.39 27.35
C THR A 361 25.32 -3.90 27.57
N SER A 362 25.31 -3.44 28.82
CA SER A 362 25.72 -2.08 29.16
C SER A 362 27.18 -1.77 28.76
N GLU A 363 28.04 -2.79 28.72
CA GLU A 363 29.45 -2.66 28.38
C GLU A 363 29.65 -2.33 26.89
N ASP A 364 28.85 -2.93 26.00
CA ASP A 364 28.88 -2.65 24.56
C ASP A 364 28.60 -1.17 24.26
N PHE A 365 27.72 -0.52 25.04
CA PHE A 365 27.43 0.91 24.90
C PHE A 365 28.57 1.79 25.40
N LYS A 366 29.31 1.38 26.44
CA LYS A 366 30.47 2.14 26.93
C LYS A 366 31.64 2.08 25.96
N ASN A 367 31.88 0.89 25.40
CA ASN A 367 32.98 0.64 24.47
C ASN A 367 32.66 1.10 23.04
N GLY A 368 31.37 1.24 22.72
CA GLY A 368 30.93 1.69 21.42
C GLY A 368 30.93 0.58 20.37
N ASP A 369 30.61 -0.64 20.79
CA ASP A 369 30.71 -1.86 19.99
C ASP A 369 29.56 -2.03 18.98
N LEU A 370 28.48 -1.23 19.10
CA LEU A 370 27.38 -1.23 18.14
C LEU A 370 27.86 -0.68 16.80
N TYR A 371 27.73 -1.51 15.75
CA TYR A 371 28.21 -1.20 14.41
C TYR A 371 27.62 0.11 13.83
N GLY A 372 28.44 1.02 13.32
CA GLY A 372 27.95 2.25 12.67
C GLY A 372 27.50 3.36 13.63
N LEU A 373 27.55 3.11 14.94
CA LEU A 373 27.26 4.09 15.99
C LEU A 373 28.17 5.33 15.88
N GLU A 374 29.37 5.20 15.34
CA GLU A 374 30.32 6.29 15.14
C GLU A 374 29.91 7.26 14.01
N LYS A 375 29.01 6.83 13.12
CA LYS A 375 28.59 7.61 11.93
C LYS A 375 27.17 8.11 12.02
N ALA A 376 26.30 7.42 12.74
CA ALA A 376 24.86 7.65 12.77
C ALA A 376 24.38 8.13 14.15
N ASP A 377 23.17 8.69 14.18
CA ASP A 377 22.54 9.06 15.43
C ASP A 377 21.74 7.91 16.05
N LEU A 378 21.97 7.63 17.33
CA LEU A 378 21.21 6.65 18.10
C LEU A 378 19.89 7.22 18.64
N TYR A 379 18.82 6.46 18.41
CA TYR A 379 17.47 6.66 18.91
C TYR A 379 16.98 5.40 19.61
N LEU A 380 15.95 5.55 20.45
CA LEU A 380 15.19 4.42 21.02
C LEU A 380 13.74 4.53 20.55
N PHE A 381 13.23 3.44 19.99
CA PHE A 381 11.83 3.22 19.68
C PHE A 381 11.30 2.13 20.61
N ALA A 382 10.06 2.24 21.07
CA ALA A 382 9.53 1.28 22.02
C ALA A 382 9.64 -0.15 21.46
N PRO A 383 10.16 -1.12 22.23
CA PRO A 383 10.45 -2.48 21.75
C PRO A 383 9.19 -3.34 21.58
N ASP A 384 8.06 -2.93 22.16
CA ASP A 384 6.77 -3.62 22.02
C ASP A 384 6.14 -3.33 20.65
N GLU A 385 6.67 -3.98 19.60
CA GLU A 385 6.27 -3.79 18.21
C GLU A 385 4.76 -3.92 17.97
N LEU A 386 4.09 -4.80 18.71
CA LEU A 386 2.67 -5.07 18.53
C LEU A 386 1.78 -3.95 19.06
N ASN A 387 2.22 -3.21 20.09
CA ASN A 387 1.40 -2.21 20.76
C ASN A 387 1.92 -0.77 20.61
N ASP A 388 3.25 -0.58 20.59
CA ASP A 388 3.88 0.74 20.52
C ASP A 388 5.30 0.66 19.94
N GLY A 389 5.46 1.04 18.67
CA GLY A 389 6.78 1.26 18.05
C GLY A 389 7.26 2.70 18.07
N SER A 390 6.69 3.57 18.93
CA SER A 390 6.99 5.00 18.88
C SER A 390 8.32 5.38 19.52
N MET A 391 8.92 6.45 19.01
CA MET A 391 10.18 7.02 19.48
C MET A 391 10.05 7.46 20.94
N GLN A 392 10.96 6.94 21.75
CA GLN A 392 11.13 7.32 23.13
C GLN A 392 11.94 8.62 23.20
N THR A 393 11.44 9.59 23.96
CA THR A 393 12.06 10.92 24.07
C THR A 393 11.94 11.45 25.49
N GLY A 394 12.87 12.32 25.85
CA GLY A 394 12.73 13.14 27.06
C GLY A 394 13.37 12.52 28.30
N GLY A 395 14.63 12.88 28.54
CA GLY A 395 15.33 12.61 29.79
C GLY A 395 15.70 11.15 29.98
N ASP A 396 15.67 10.70 31.24
CA ASP A 396 16.09 9.36 31.66
C ASP A 396 14.95 8.36 31.46
N ILE A 397 15.23 7.29 30.73
CA ILE A 397 14.34 6.19 30.35
C ILE A 397 14.99 4.89 30.83
N LYS A 398 14.21 3.98 31.42
CA LYS A 398 14.72 2.66 31.81
C LYS A 398 14.60 1.70 30.63
N VAL A 399 15.68 0.99 30.33
CA VAL A 399 15.76 0.01 29.23
C VAL A 399 16.30 -1.30 29.80
N GLU A 400 15.66 -2.40 29.44
CA GLU A 400 16.12 -3.76 29.76
C GLU A 400 17.11 -4.20 28.67
N LEU A 401 18.34 -4.48 29.10
CA LEU A 401 19.42 -5.05 28.33
C LEU A 401 19.65 -6.51 28.76
N SER A 402 20.49 -7.24 28.06
CA SER A 402 20.82 -8.64 28.39
C SER A 402 21.43 -8.81 29.80
N ASP A 403 22.15 -7.79 30.28
CA ASP A 403 22.84 -7.75 31.57
C ASP A 403 22.07 -6.99 32.67
N GLY A 404 20.85 -6.53 32.39
CA GLY A 404 19.96 -5.94 33.38
C GLY A 404 19.27 -4.64 32.93
N VAL A 405 18.70 -3.92 33.90
CA VAL A 405 17.92 -2.70 33.62
C VAL A 405 18.74 -1.45 33.88
N PHE A 406 19.02 -0.71 32.82
CA PHE A 406 19.86 0.48 32.84
C PHE A 406 19.08 1.76 32.52
N THR A 407 19.68 2.90 32.88
CA THR A 407 19.12 4.21 32.58
C THR A 407 19.74 4.75 31.30
N PHE A 408 18.92 5.08 30.31
CA PHE A 408 19.32 5.75 29.08
C PHE A 408 18.75 7.17 29.01
N GLY A 409 19.55 8.12 28.51
CA GLY A 409 19.19 9.51 28.36
C GLY A 409 18.93 9.89 26.91
N PHE A 410 17.74 10.41 26.61
CA PHE A 410 17.38 10.90 25.27
C PHE A 410 16.92 12.36 25.28
N GLY A 411 17.39 13.12 24.29
CA GLY A 411 16.92 14.49 24.06
C GLY A 411 15.47 14.58 23.60
N SER A 412 14.92 15.79 23.57
CA SER A 412 13.61 16.07 22.95
C SER A 412 13.55 15.74 21.46
N SER A 413 14.70 15.69 20.79
CA SER A 413 14.81 15.28 19.39
C SER A 413 14.76 13.75 19.22
N GLY A 414 14.83 12.98 20.31
CA GLY A 414 14.99 11.53 20.32
C GLY A 414 16.44 11.05 20.27
N ILE A 415 17.40 11.95 20.04
CA ILE A 415 18.82 11.59 19.94
C ILE A 415 19.37 11.29 21.34
N ALA A 416 20.10 10.19 21.47
CA ALA A 416 20.79 9.77 22.68
C ALA A 416 21.78 10.83 23.21
N TYR A 417 21.89 10.99 24.53
CA TYR A 417 22.95 11.79 25.13
C TYR A 417 24.29 11.05 25.04
N GLY A 418 25.36 11.74 24.62
CA GLY A 418 26.66 11.10 24.46
C GLY A 418 26.76 10.22 23.20
N ASN A 419 25.97 10.54 22.19
CA ASN A 419 25.93 9.81 20.94
C ASN A 419 27.27 9.78 20.21
N ARG A 420 27.48 8.75 19.39
CA ARG A 420 28.68 8.55 18.55
C ARG A 420 29.97 8.40 19.37
N ASN A 421 29.93 7.55 20.39
CA ASN A 421 31.07 7.19 21.25
C ASN A 421 31.68 8.41 21.96
N LYS A 422 30.84 9.37 22.34
CA LYS A 422 31.27 10.60 23.02
C LYS A 422 30.67 10.68 24.39
N ILE A 423 31.44 11.03 25.39
CA ILE A 423 30.85 11.36 26.68
C ILE A 423 30.09 12.69 26.60
N ARG A 424 28.94 12.77 27.28
CA ARG A 424 28.18 14.01 27.42
C ARG A 424 27.65 14.16 28.82
N LYS A 425 27.92 15.32 29.42
CA LYS A 425 27.21 15.75 30.62
C LYS A 425 25.82 16.27 30.27
N TRP A 426 24.80 15.80 30.98
CA TRP A 426 23.47 16.41 30.96
C TRP A 426 22.91 16.49 32.38
N LYS A 427 22.44 17.68 32.76
CA LYS A 427 22.14 18.03 34.15
C LYS A 427 23.34 17.68 35.06
N ASN A 428 23.15 16.77 36.01
CA ASN A 428 24.15 16.35 36.96
C ASN A 428 24.61 14.91 36.73
N ALA A 429 24.54 14.39 35.52
CA ALA A 429 24.99 13.03 35.17
C ALA A 429 25.78 13.02 33.86
N TYR A 430 26.55 11.97 33.65
CA TYR A 430 27.29 11.71 32.41
C TYR A 430 26.67 10.53 31.67
N TYR A 431 26.69 10.63 30.35
CA TYR A 431 26.13 9.64 29.45
C TYR A 431 27.11 9.33 28.32
N ILE A 432 27.14 8.09 27.87
CA ILE A 432 27.84 7.63 26.67
C ILE A 432 26.87 6.75 25.88
N ASN A 433 26.67 7.06 24.60
CA ASN A 433 25.73 6.36 23.71
C ASN A 433 24.34 6.18 24.31
N GLY A 434 23.86 7.20 25.03
CA GLY A 434 22.60 7.19 25.75
C GLY A 434 22.71 6.57 27.14
N LEU A 435 23.59 5.59 27.37
CA LEU A 435 23.75 4.95 28.67
C LEU A 435 24.24 5.95 29.72
N LYS A 436 23.51 6.05 30.84
CA LYS A 436 23.90 6.85 31.99
C LYS A 436 24.96 6.13 32.81
N LEU A 437 26.06 6.82 33.10
CA LEU A 437 27.15 6.28 33.91
C LEU A 437 26.75 6.35 35.40
N GLU A 438 26.25 5.24 35.92
CA GLU A 438 25.85 5.06 37.32
C GLU A 438 26.89 4.20 38.05
N ALA A 439 27.24 4.56 39.29
CA ALA A 439 28.14 3.73 40.09
C ALA A 439 27.49 2.40 40.46
N ASP A 440 28.30 1.34 40.53
CA ASP A 440 27.85 0.06 41.07
C ASP A 440 27.33 0.26 42.51
N LYS A 441 26.21 -0.39 42.82
CA LYS A 441 25.62 -0.35 44.16
C LYS A 441 26.53 -1.00 45.19
N GLU A 442 27.34 -1.98 44.84
CA GLU A 442 28.25 -2.66 45.77
C GLU A 442 29.35 -1.72 46.24
N TYR A 443 29.86 -0.84 45.36
CA TYR A 443 30.93 0.12 45.64
C TYR A 443 30.41 1.49 46.11
N GLY A 444 29.23 1.90 45.66
CA GLY A 444 28.54 3.11 46.11
C GLY A 444 28.96 4.40 45.40
N TYR A 445 30.18 4.46 44.89
CA TYR A 445 30.68 5.54 44.03
C TYR A 445 31.43 4.95 42.84
N GLY A 446 31.52 5.74 41.78
CA GLY A 446 32.27 5.41 40.57
C GLY A 446 32.88 6.68 40.00
N VAL A 447 33.87 6.50 39.14
CA VAL A 447 34.67 7.55 38.53
C VAL A 447 34.46 7.50 37.02
N VAL A 448 34.17 8.66 36.46
CA VAL A 448 33.96 8.89 35.04
C VAL A 448 35.13 9.69 34.50
N TRP A 449 35.73 9.24 33.41
CA TRP A 449 36.66 10.02 32.61
C TRP A 449 35.87 10.99 31.72
N GLU A 450 36.05 12.30 31.91
CA GLU A 450 35.36 13.35 31.17
C GLU A 450 36.15 13.80 29.93
N ASP A 451 37.41 14.15 30.11
CA ASP A 451 38.35 14.58 29.05
C ASP A 451 39.75 14.70 29.66
N GLU A 452 40.81 14.46 28.89
CA GLU A 452 42.22 14.56 29.32
C GLU A 452 42.43 13.94 30.73
N ASP A 453 42.86 14.74 31.71
CA ASP A 453 43.08 14.35 33.11
C ASP A 453 41.91 14.73 34.04
N ILE A 454 40.71 14.94 33.47
CA ILE A 454 39.52 15.35 34.23
C ILE A 454 38.65 14.13 34.51
N TYR A 455 38.64 13.74 35.78
CA TYR A 455 37.82 12.65 36.29
C TYR A 455 36.72 13.17 37.23
N ARG A 456 35.56 12.52 37.23
CA ARG A 456 34.37 12.93 38.00
C ARG A 456 33.82 11.78 38.81
N VAL A 457 33.56 12.01 40.09
CA VAL A 457 32.90 11.02 40.95
C VAL A 457 31.39 11.11 40.78
N VAL A 458 30.71 9.97 40.62
CA VAL A 458 29.25 9.85 40.56
C VAL A 458 28.73 8.90 41.64
N ASP A 459 27.50 9.13 42.13
CA ASP A 459 26.80 8.21 43.04
C ASP A 459 26.10 7.06 42.29
N THR A 460 25.47 6.14 43.03
CA THR A 460 24.71 5.00 42.48
C THR A 460 23.46 5.37 41.68
N ARG A 461 23.15 6.66 41.56
CA ARG A 461 22.09 7.21 40.69
C ARG A 461 22.68 8.02 39.53
N GLY A 462 23.99 7.94 39.34
CA GLY A 462 24.76 8.68 38.34
C GLY A 462 24.89 10.18 38.62
N ASN A 463 24.57 10.65 39.83
CA ASN A 463 24.69 12.08 40.14
C ASN A 463 26.15 12.43 40.44
N VAL A 464 26.66 13.45 39.77
CA VAL A 464 28.00 13.99 40.02
C VAL A 464 28.11 14.48 41.45
N VAL A 465 29.14 14.00 42.13
CA VAL A 465 29.52 14.36 43.48
C VAL A 465 30.53 15.50 43.39
N SER A 466 30.07 16.73 43.62
CA SER A 466 30.94 17.91 43.55
C SER A 466 31.24 18.52 44.93
N GLY A 467 32.34 19.28 45.02
CA GLY A 467 32.73 20.07 46.18
C GLY A 467 34.11 20.68 46.02
N GLN A 468 34.40 21.76 46.77
CA GLN A 468 35.71 22.42 46.73
C GLN A 468 36.82 21.56 47.37
N LYS A 469 36.52 20.96 48.52
CA LYS A 469 37.41 20.10 49.33
C LYS A 469 36.58 18.97 49.94
N LYS A 470 36.16 17.99 49.12
CA LYS A 470 35.21 16.95 49.53
C LYS A 470 35.90 15.59 49.60
N VAL A 471 35.53 14.80 50.59
CA VAL A 471 35.97 13.40 50.73
C VAL A 471 34.75 12.56 51.05
N VAL A 472 34.54 11.51 50.27
CA VAL A 472 33.47 10.52 50.45
C VAL A 472 34.10 9.15 50.69
N ARG A 473 33.36 8.28 51.37
CA ARG A 473 33.79 6.90 51.61
C ARG A 473 33.03 5.99 50.67
N ASP A 474 33.73 5.18 49.89
CA ASP A 474 33.12 4.08 49.16
C ASP A 474 32.70 2.96 50.12
N ARG A 475 32.05 1.94 49.58
CA ARG A 475 31.57 0.76 50.32
C ARG A 475 32.62 -0.34 50.44
N ASP A 476 33.68 -0.28 49.65
CA ASP A 476 34.86 -1.14 49.78
C ASP A 476 35.76 -0.71 50.96
N GLY A 477 35.54 0.50 51.48
CA GLY A 477 36.16 1.03 52.70
C GLY A 477 37.12 2.19 52.46
N GLY A 478 37.44 2.49 51.20
CA GLY A 478 38.35 3.54 50.76
C GLY A 478 37.72 4.93 50.76
N TRP A 479 38.57 5.95 50.62
CA TRP A 479 38.19 7.36 50.61
C TRP A 479 38.48 7.99 49.25
N LEU A 480 37.45 8.41 48.53
CA LEU A 480 37.58 9.19 47.31
C LEU A 480 37.69 10.68 47.66
N ILE A 481 38.76 11.30 47.18
CA ILE A 481 39.08 12.70 47.38
C ILE A 481 38.66 13.48 46.14
N ILE A 482 37.91 14.57 46.36
CA ILE A 482 37.31 15.39 45.32
C ILE A 482 37.71 16.85 45.55
N LEU A 483 38.41 17.43 44.57
CA LEU A 483 38.90 18.81 44.58
C LEU A 483 38.31 19.58 43.41
N ASN A 484 37.70 20.73 43.70
CA ASN A 484 37.00 21.54 42.69
C ASN A 484 36.01 20.73 41.81
N GLY A 485 35.38 19.73 42.43
CA GLY A 485 34.45 18.81 41.78
C GLY A 485 35.09 17.78 40.83
N ARG A 486 36.41 17.62 40.85
CA ARG A 486 37.15 16.58 40.11
C ARG A 486 37.64 15.51 41.09
N PHE A 487 37.67 14.26 40.65
CA PHE A 487 38.36 13.20 41.37
C PHE A 487 39.85 13.53 41.40
N ALA A 488 40.48 13.37 42.57
CA ALA A 488 41.90 13.66 42.77
C ALA A 488 42.69 12.41 43.18
N ALA A 489 42.14 11.57 44.05
CA ALA A 489 42.76 10.32 44.47
C ALA A 489 41.74 9.42 45.19
N ARG A 490 42.05 8.13 45.30
CA ARG A 490 41.45 7.21 46.26
C ARG A 490 42.52 6.73 47.24
N THR A 491 42.18 6.51 48.50
CA THR A 491 43.08 5.92 49.50
C THR A 491 42.37 4.94 50.44
N ASP A 492 43.05 3.86 50.81
CA ASP A 492 42.55 2.85 51.76
C ASP A 492 42.86 3.17 53.23
N ASP A 493 43.14 4.44 53.53
CA ASP A 493 43.43 4.90 54.89
C ASP A 493 42.33 4.48 55.89
N SER A 494 42.78 3.91 57.02
CA SER A 494 41.89 3.56 58.13
C SER A 494 41.10 4.76 58.69
N SER A 495 41.69 5.96 58.58
CA SER A 495 41.15 7.22 59.07
C SER A 495 40.90 8.18 57.91
N LYS A 496 39.83 8.97 58.01
CA LYS A 496 39.46 9.93 56.95
C LYS A 496 40.59 10.92 56.66
N PRO A 497 41.05 11.06 55.41
CA PRO A 497 42.00 12.09 55.01
C PRO A 497 41.58 13.50 55.41
N LYS A 498 42.54 14.34 55.78
CA LYS A 498 42.27 15.70 56.26
C LYS A 498 43.01 16.76 55.47
N TRP A 499 42.31 17.87 55.27
CA TRP A 499 42.90 19.05 54.67
C TRP A 499 43.93 19.67 55.61
N HIS A 500 45.16 19.85 55.15
CA HIS A 500 46.27 20.39 55.91
C HIS A 500 47.19 21.23 55.01
N ASN A 501 47.99 22.10 55.62
CA ASN A 501 49.01 22.90 54.93
C ASN A 501 50.37 22.51 55.53
N GLY A 502 50.98 21.47 54.94
CA GLY A 502 52.23 20.87 55.41
C GLY A 502 53.42 21.29 54.54
N GLU A 503 54.58 20.68 54.79
CA GLU A 503 55.82 21.01 54.05
C GLU A 503 55.74 20.68 52.54
N GLU A 504 54.91 19.69 52.18
CA GLU A 504 54.66 19.28 50.79
C GLU A 504 53.58 20.12 50.08
N GLY A 505 52.93 21.05 50.79
CA GLY A 505 51.93 21.98 50.23
C GLY A 505 50.56 21.95 50.92
N GLU A 506 49.59 22.70 50.36
CA GLU A 506 48.20 22.71 50.84
C GLU A 506 47.38 21.62 50.11
N GLY A 507 46.80 20.68 50.86
CA GLY A 507 46.00 19.60 50.27
C GLY A 507 45.42 18.61 51.28
N PHE A 508 44.93 17.48 50.79
CA PHE A 508 44.53 16.36 51.63
C PHE A 508 45.74 15.49 51.98
N TYR A 509 45.94 15.26 53.27
CA TYR A 509 47.01 14.42 53.81
C TYR A 509 46.44 13.13 54.39
N HIS A 510 47.27 12.09 54.36
CA HIS A 510 47.10 10.90 55.19
C HIS A 510 46.99 11.34 56.65
N TYR A 511 46.04 10.79 57.40
CA TYR A 511 45.75 11.23 58.77
C TYR A 511 45.66 10.05 59.72
N ASP A 512 46.54 9.99 60.72
CA ASP A 512 46.44 9.04 61.83
C ASP A 512 46.24 9.80 63.15
N GLY A 513 45.01 9.80 63.64
CA GLY A 513 44.68 10.44 64.92
C GLY A 513 45.30 9.77 66.14
N SER A 514 45.80 8.53 66.00
CA SER A 514 46.46 7.77 67.07
C SER A 514 47.96 8.08 67.18
N ASN A 515 48.59 8.55 66.09
CA ASN A 515 49.96 9.02 66.12
C ASN A 515 50.04 10.34 66.91
N LYS A 516 50.80 10.31 68.01
CA LYS A 516 50.93 11.45 68.93
C LYS A 516 52.03 12.43 68.51
N ASP A 517 53.00 11.97 67.73
CA ASP A 517 54.17 12.76 67.36
C ASP A 517 53.91 13.57 66.10
N ASP A 518 53.37 12.92 65.06
CA ASP A 518 52.92 13.58 63.84
C ASP A 518 51.69 12.87 63.25
N LYS A 519 50.54 13.55 63.28
CA LYS A 519 49.27 13.02 62.77
C LYS A 519 49.19 12.97 61.25
N TYR A 520 50.13 13.62 60.55
CA TYR A 520 50.18 13.74 59.10
C TYR A 520 51.41 13.06 58.50
N SER A 521 52.06 12.18 59.26
CA SER A 521 53.32 11.52 58.87
C SER A 521 53.24 10.68 57.59
N GLY A 522 52.04 10.38 57.11
CA GLY A 522 51.84 9.69 55.83
C GLY A 522 52.00 10.59 54.60
N GLY A 523 52.08 11.91 54.76
CA GLY A 523 52.33 12.85 53.66
C GLY A 523 51.08 13.31 52.90
N LEU A 524 51.31 14.15 51.89
CA LEU A 524 50.29 14.70 51.01
C LEU A 524 49.75 13.62 50.05
N ILE A 525 48.43 13.46 50.00
CA ILE A 525 47.76 12.58 49.03
C ILE A 525 47.50 13.35 47.74
N ALA A 526 46.82 14.50 47.83
CA ALA A 526 46.47 15.32 46.68
C ALA A 526 46.18 16.78 47.07
N GLY A 527 46.73 17.72 46.30
CA GLY A 527 46.47 19.16 46.36
C GLY A 527 45.73 19.67 45.13
N TYR A 528 45.48 20.98 45.05
CA TYR A 528 44.75 21.58 43.92
C TYR A 528 45.47 21.46 42.57
N ASP A 529 46.80 21.42 42.59
CA ASP A 529 47.65 21.34 41.40
C ASP A 529 48.15 19.91 41.13
N SER A 530 47.67 18.92 41.89
CA SER A 530 48.04 17.51 41.71
C SER A 530 47.31 16.89 40.52
N GLU A 531 48.03 16.08 39.75
CA GLU A 531 47.43 15.16 38.78
C GLU A 531 46.58 14.10 39.51
N PRO A 532 45.51 13.59 38.88
CA PRO A 532 44.67 12.55 39.47
C PRO A 532 45.44 11.24 39.68
N VAL A 533 45.35 10.67 40.88
CA VAL A 533 45.99 9.39 41.21
C VAL A 533 45.00 8.24 41.03
N LEU A 534 45.24 7.40 40.02
CA LEU A 534 44.35 6.29 39.63
C LEU A 534 44.81 4.91 40.15
N ASP A 535 46.06 4.78 40.59
CA ASP A 535 46.66 3.48 40.96
C ASP A 535 45.89 2.72 42.05
N GLN A 536 45.25 3.44 42.97
CA GLN A 536 44.46 2.89 44.07
C GLN A 536 42.96 2.84 43.77
N LEU A 537 42.54 3.21 42.54
CA LEU A 537 41.15 3.16 42.11
C LEU A 537 40.83 1.77 41.53
N PRO A 538 39.91 0.99 42.15
CA PRO A 538 39.50 -0.33 41.67
C PRO A 538 38.92 -0.24 40.25
N ALA A 539 39.06 -1.31 39.47
CA ALA A 539 38.54 -1.38 38.11
C ALA A 539 37.01 -1.22 38.09
N GLU A 540 36.32 -1.74 39.11
CA GLU A 540 34.86 -1.69 39.26
C GLU A 540 34.34 -0.27 39.54
N GLU A 541 35.21 0.63 40.01
CA GLU A 541 34.89 2.05 40.15
C GLU A 541 35.23 2.85 38.88
N ARG A 542 35.86 2.28 37.85
CA ARG A 542 36.16 2.96 36.58
C ARG A 542 35.01 2.72 35.60
N LEU A 543 34.26 3.77 35.26
CA LEU A 543 32.99 3.60 34.54
C LEU A 543 33.09 3.63 33.01
N ASN A 544 34.16 4.21 32.45
CA ASN A 544 34.32 4.39 31.00
C ASN A 544 35.79 4.51 30.56
N PHE A 545 36.71 3.95 31.35
CA PHE A 545 38.15 3.93 31.09
C PHE A 545 38.77 2.75 31.83
N GLU A 546 39.96 2.32 31.39
CA GLU A 546 40.67 1.17 31.98
C GLU A 546 41.65 1.51 33.10
#